data_AF-A0A9D6W9P7-F1
#
_entry.id   AF-A0A9D6W9P7-F1
#
_cell.length_a   1.000
_cell.length_b   1.000
_cell.length_c   1.000
_cell.angle_alpha   90.00
_cell.angle_beta   90.00
_cell.angle_gamma   90.00
#
_symmetry.space_group_name_H-M   'P 1'
#
loop_
_entity.id
_entity.type
_entity.pdbx_description
1 polymer ?
#
loop_
_entity_poly.entity_id
_entity_poly.type
_entity_poly.pdbx_seq_one_letter_code
_entity_poly.pdbx_strand_id
1 'polypeptide(L)'
;MAMTGKIKELVAVGASITANCQPCLQYHSAKALEFGADPQEVAEAIEMGKRVRKGAGAKMDTFAASLNCAVPAAPESKVPCCGG
;
A
#
# COMPACT_ATOMS: atom_id res chain seq x y z
N MET A 1 -4.08 -4.40 -28.98
CA MET A 1 -5.30 -4.59 -28.15
C MET A 1 -5.36 -3.45 -27.14
N ALA A 2 -6.53 -2.82 -26.97
CA ALA A 2 -6.74 -1.78 -25.97
C ALA A 2 -7.41 -2.39 -24.73
N MET A 3 -7.11 -1.87 -23.54
CA MET A 3 -7.80 -2.28 -22.30
C MET A 3 -9.27 -1.85 -22.33
N THR A 4 -10.17 -2.74 -21.91
CA THR A 4 -11.59 -2.38 -21.70
C THR A 4 -11.73 -1.46 -20.48
N GLY A 5 -12.83 -0.70 -20.41
CA GLY A 5 -13.10 0.19 -19.27
C GLY A 5 -13.04 -0.52 -17.93
N LYS A 6 -13.65 -1.72 -17.84
CA LYS A 6 -13.61 -2.58 -16.66
C LYS A 6 -12.18 -2.89 -16.20
N ILE A 7 -11.33 -3.38 -17.11
CA ILE A 7 -9.96 -3.76 -16.78
C ILE A 7 -9.15 -2.51 -16.40
N LYS A 8 -9.36 -1.39 -17.10
CA LYS A 8 -8.68 -0.12 -16.80
C LYS A 8 -8.99 0.36 -15.37
N GLU A 9 -10.24 0.32 -14.96
CA GLU A 9 -10.64 0.75 -13.61
C GLU A 9 -10.18 -0.23 -12.53
N LEU A 10 -10.23 -1.55 -12.76
CA LEU A 10 -9.68 -2.53 -11.80
C LEU A 10 -8.18 -2.34 -11.56
N VAL A 11 -7.41 -2.05 -12.62
CA VAL A 11 -5.99 -1.69 -12.47
C VAL A 11 -5.83 -0.39 -11.68
N ALA A 12 -6.67 0.61 -11.95
CA ALA A 12 -6.64 1.88 -11.22
C ALA A 12 -6.99 1.73 -9.73
N VAL A 13 -7.88 0.80 -9.37
CA VAL A 13 -8.19 0.43 -7.97
C VAL A 13 -6.93 -0.09 -7.27
N GLY A 14 -6.25 -1.08 -7.85
CA GLY A 14 -5.01 -1.64 -7.29
C GLY A 14 -3.88 -0.60 -7.17
N ALA A 15 -3.73 0.25 -8.18
CA ALA A 15 -2.77 1.35 -8.18
C ALA A 15 -3.09 2.38 -7.08
N SER A 16 -4.37 2.71 -6.86
CA SER A 16 -4.81 3.66 -5.84
C SER A 16 -4.46 3.19 -4.43
N ILE A 17 -4.63 1.89 -4.13
CA ILE A 17 -4.18 1.30 -2.86
C ILE A 17 -2.66 1.40 -2.72
N THR A 18 -1.92 1.05 -3.77
CA THR A 18 -0.46 1.07 -3.76
C THR A 18 0.08 2.47 -3.49
N ALA A 19 -0.53 3.50 -4.08
CA ALA A 19 -0.18 4.90 -3.89
C ALA A 19 -0.75 5.53 -2.61
N ASN A 20 -1.55 4.80 -1.81
CA ASN A 20 -2.29 5.33 -0.66
C ASN A 20 -3.20 6.52 -1.00
N CYS A 21 -3.75 6.60 -2.22
CA CYS A 21 -4.65 7.66 -2.63
C CYS A 21 -6.11 7.30 -2.32
N GLN A 22 -6.62 7.75 -1.18
CA GLN A 22 -8.00 7.50 -0.75
C GLN A 22 -9.08 8.04 -1.73
N PRO A 23 -9.02 9.28 -2.24
CA PRO A 23 -10.03 9.76 -3.20
C PRO A 23 -9.96 9.01 -4.54
N CYS A 24 -8.75 8.63 -4.99
CA CYS A 24 -8.59 7.81 -6.20
C CYS A 24 -9.24 6.45 -6.03
N LEU A 25 -9.03 5.79 -4.89
CA LEU A 25 -9.62 4.49 -4.60
C LEU A 25 -11.14 4.56 -4.63
N GLN A 26 -11.73 5.58 -4.01
CA GLN A 26 -13.19 5.76 -4.00
C GLN A 26 -13.74 5.94 -5.41
N TYR A 27 -13.12 6.82 -6.20
CA TYR A 27 -13.54 7.10 -7.57
C TYR A 27 -13.44 5.86 -8.47
N HIS A 28 -12.27 5.22 -8.50
CA HIS A 28 -12.01 4.09 -9.40
C HIS A 28 -12.78 2.83 -9.01
N SER A 29 -13.05 2.62 -7.70
CA SER A 29 -13.89 1.50 -7.26
C SER A 29 -15.33 1.66 -7.72
N ALA A 30 -15.90 2.86 -7.61
CA ALA A 30 -17.24 3.15 -8.12
C ALA A 30 -17.29 3.00 -9.65
N LYS A 31 -16.29 3.55 -10.35
CA LYS A 31 -16.21 3.48 -11.80
C LYS A 31 -16.06 2.05 -12.33
N ALA A 32 -15.30 1.19 -11.64
CA ALA A 32 -15.18 -0.21 -12.00
C ALA A 32 -16.55 -0.92 -11.99
N LEU A 33 -17.37 -0.68 -10.96
CA LEU A 33 -18.73 -1.22 -10.86
C LEU A 33 -19.63 -0.68 -11.99
N GLU A 34 -19.53 0.61 -12.33
CA GLU A 34 -20.26 1.18 -13.48
C GLU A 34 -19.88 0.53 -14.82
N PHE A 35 -18.64 0.07 -14.97
CA PHE A 35 -18.18 -0.68 -16.13
C PHE A 35 -18.47 -2.19 -16.06
N GLY A 36 -19.28 -2.63 -15.09
CA GLY A 36 -19.71 -4.01 -14.95
C GLY A 36 -18.69 -4.93 -14.29
N ALA A 37 -17.76 -4.39 -13.49
CA ALA A 37 -16.97 -5.22 -12.58
C ALA A 37 -17.86 -5.81 -11.49
N ASP A 38 -17.62 -7.07 -11.16
CA ASP A 38 -18.21 -7.69 -9.98
C ASP A 38 -17.58 -7.09 -8.70
N PRO A 39 -18.34 -6.90 -7.60
CA PRO A 39 -17.78 -6.45 -6.32
C PRO A 39 -16.60 -7.30 -5.82
N GLN A 40 -16.59 -8.60 -6.14
CA GLN A 40 -15.49 -9.50 -5.84
C GLN A 40 -14.23 -9.16 -6.65
N GLU A 41 -14.36 -8.80 -7.94
CA GLU A 41 -13.22 -8.35 -8.76
C GLU A 41 -12.57 -7.07 -8.15
N VAL A 42 -13.40 -6.15 -7.65
CA VAL A 42 -12.92 -4.94 -6.97
C VAL A 42 -12.21 -5.30 -5.66
N ALA A 43 -12.79 -6.21 -4.86
CA ALA A 43 -12.18 -6.68 -3.62
C ALA A 43 -10.82 -7.37 -3.88
N GLU A 44 -10.73 -8.21 -4.90
CA GLU A 44 -9.48 -8.87 -5.32
C GLU A 44 -8.43 -7.85 -5.79
N ALA A 45 -8.83 -6.83 -6.55
CA ALA A 45 -7.93 -5.74 -6.95
C ALA A 45 -7.40 -4.96 -5.74
N ILE A 46 -8.24 -4.72 -4.73
CA ILE A 46 -7.84 -4.08 -3.48
C ILE A 46 -6.82 -4.94 -2.73
N GLU A 47 -7.08 -6.24 -2.56
CA GLU A 47 -6.17 -7.16 -1.88
C GLU A 47 -4.82 -7.28 -2.62
N MET A 48 -4.83 -7.31 -3.95
CA MET A 48 -3.59 -7.25 -4.74
C MET A 48 -2.83 -5.95 -4.50
N GLY A 49 -3.51 -4.80 -4.52
CA GLY A 49 -2.90 -3.51 -4.18
C GLY A 49 -2.29 -3.49 -2.78
N LYS A 50 -2.97 -4.08 -1.78
CA LYS A 50 -2.44 -4.18 -0.40
C LYS A 50 -1.17 -5.02 -0.34
N ARG A 51 -1.10 -6.14 -1.07
CA ARG A 51 0.09 -6.99 -1.14
C ARG A 51 1.27 -6.25 -1.75
N VAL A 52 1.06 -5.57 -2.88
CA VAL A 52 2.09 -4.76 -3.53
C VAL A 52 2.57 -3.63 -2.61
N ARG A 53 1.64 -2.89 -2.01
CA ARG A 53 1.96 -1.85 -1.03
C ARG A 53 2.78 -2.37 0.14
N LYS A 54 2.40 -3.52 0.72
CA LYS A 54 3.14 -4.14 1.83
C LYS A 54 4.57 -4.46 1.43
N GLY A 55 4.78 -5.03 0.24
CA GLY A 55 6.11 -5.33 -0.29
C GLY A 55 6.95 -4.06 -0.50
N ALA A 56 6.36 -3.04 -1.14
CA ALA A 56 7.02 -1.75 -1.37
C ALA A 56 7.36 -1.04 -0.04
N GLY A 57 6.42 -1.00 0.90
CA GLY A 57 6.60 -0.44 2.23
C GLY A 57 7.74 -1.11 2.99
N ALA A 58 7.76 -2.45 3.05
CA ALA A 58 8.83 -3.17 3.75
C ALA A 58 10.24 -2.89 3.19
N LYS A 59 10.36 -2.72 1.87
CA LYS A 59 11.63 -2.33 1.23
C LYS A 59 12.01 -0.89 1.57
N MET A 60 11.04 0.03 1.56
CA MET A 60 11.24 1.42 1.98
C MET A 60 11.65 1.50 3.46
N ASP A 61 11.03 0.73 4.34
CA ASP A 61 11.37 0.66 5.75
C ASP A 61 12.81 0.15 5.96
N THR A 62 13.19 -0.90 5.22
CA THR A 62 14.57 -1.42 5.24
C THR A 62 15.57 -0.36 4.77
N PHE A 63 15.25 0.36 3.69
CA PHE A 63 16.09 1.42 3.17
C PHE A 63 16.20 2.59 4.16
N ALA A 64 15.08 3.07 4.72
CA ALA A 64 15.05 4.12 5.73
C ALA A 64 15.87 3.73 6.98
N ALA A 65 15.75 2.49 7.46
CA ALA A 65 16.58 1.98 8.55
C ALA A 65 18.08 2.03 8.21
N SER A 66 18.47 1.72 6.97
CA SER A 66 19.87 1.82 6.54
C SER A 66 20.40 3.25 6.56
N LEU A 67 19.54 4.27 6.31
CA LEU A 67 19.90 5.68 6.45
C LEU A 67 20.08 6.08 7.92
N ASN A 68 19.28 5.51 8.83
CA ASN A 68 19.42 5.76 10.27
C ASN A 68 20.70 5.13 10.85
N CYS A 69 21.31 4.14 10.18
CA CYS A 69 22.64 3.63 10.55
C CYS A 69 23.80 4.51 10.04
N ALA A 70 23.55 5.51 9.19
CA ALA A 70 24.50 6.56 8.84
C ALA A 70 24.53 7.71 9.87
N VAL A 71 23.63 7.67 10.87
CA VAL A 71 23.74 8.43 12.11
C VAL A 71 24.28 7.48 13.17
N PRO A 72 25.39 7.78 13.87
CA PRO A 72 25.87 6.91 14.93
C PRO A 72 24.73 6.70 15.94
N ALA A 73 24.40 5.44 16.19
CA ALA A 73 23.44 5.04 17.20
C ALA A 73 23.83 5.71 18.52
N ALA A 74 23.01 6.66 18.98
CA ALA A 74 23.07 7.11 20.35
C ALA A 74 22.84 5.89 21.26
N PRO A 75 23.62 5.75 22.34
CA PRO A 75 23.67 4.50 23.09
C PRO A 75 22.31 4.18 23.67
N GLU A 76 21.88 2.96 23.40
CA GLU A 76 20.97 2.15 24.19
C GLU A 76 21.06 2.50 25.69
N SER A 77 20.16 3.38 26.12
CA SER A 77 19.89 3.62 27.53
C SER A 77 19.29 2.34 28.09
N LYS A 78 20.12 1.53 28.75
CA LYS A 78 19.66 0.62 29.80
C LYS A 78 18.86 1.44 30.81
N VAL A 79 17.54 1.42 30.68
CA VAL A 79 16.64 1.82 31.77
C VAL A 79 16.48 0.57 32.63
N PRO A 80 17.09 0.48 33.83
CA PRO A 80 16.59 -0.47 34.81
C PRO A 80 15.21 -0.01 35.22
N CYS A 81 14.19 -0.79 34.86
CA CYS A 81 12.87 -0.67 35.45
C CYS A 81 13.00 -0.66 36.97
N CYS A 82 12.41 0.35 37.62
CA CYS A 82 12.31 0.45 39.07
C CYS A 82 11.80 -0.86 39.69
N GLY A 83 12.51 -1.38 40.69
CA GLY A 83 12.07 -2.52 41.49
C GLY A 83 13.21 -3.11 42.33
N GLY A 84 13.33 -2.65 43.58
CA GLY A 84 14.27 -3.14 44.59
C GLY A 84 14.81 -2.02 45.47
#